data_AF-A0A329XR74-F1
#
_entry.id   AF-A0A329XR74-F1
#
_cell.length_a   1.000
_cell.length_b   1.000
_cell.length_c   1.000
_cell.angle_alpha   90.00
_cell.angle_beta   90.00
_cell.angle_gamma   90.00
#
_symmetry.space_group_name_H-M   'P 1'
#
loop_
_entity.id
_entity.type
_entity.pdbx_description
1 polymer ?
#
loop_
_entity_poly.entity_id
_entity_poly.type
_entity_poly.pdbx_seq_one_letter_code
_entity_poly.pdbx_strand_id
1 'polypeptide(L)'
;MKSITAWWHRFEERHETIAQFIVFFILSNGVTLLQLILMPVFRWIFGFTSLQGTTFQFLPVGSSGGSPVYLFDYVAGPIQADGSGGGLAYFLAVEITLLIAQVINFFAQRSITFKSNSSIWKAAFWYALAYVVITIVAAALQVLYKEPIYSWCKGTLGASTGETVADVVTMIINAAISFWVFFPIFKVIFKRVPEDADAQSEADTQAGVPSVH
;
A
#
# COMPACT_ATOMS: atom_id res chain seq x y z
N MET A 1 1.36 13.85 31.77
CA MET A 1 1.98 12.78 30.95
C MET A 1 2.11 11.46 31.71
N LYS A 2 2.70 11.38 32.93
CA LYS A 2 2.89 10.11 33.66
C LYS A 2 1.60 9.33 34.05
N SER A 3 0.48 10.01 34.32
CA SER A 3 -0.77 9.32 34.70
C SER A 3 -1.44 8.60 33.52
N ILE A 4 -1.33 9.15 32.31
CA ILE A 4 -1.88 8.57 31.08
C ILE A 4 -1.11 7.31 30.71
N THR A 5 0.22 7.35 30.80
CA THR A 5 1.07 6.17 30.54
C THR A 5 0.84 5.05 31.55
N ALA A 6 0.69 5.39 32.84
CA ALA A 6 0.39 4.40 33.88
C ALA A 6 -1.02 3.79 33.76
N TRP A 7 -2.00 4.60 33.36
CA TRP A 7 -3.35 4.12 33.06
C TRP A 7 -3.37 3.22 31.82
N TRP A 8 -2.64 3.61 30.78
CA TRP A 8 -2.50 2.82 29.56
C TRP A 8 -1.87 1.45 29.83
N HIS A 9 -0.79 1.37 30.60
CA HIS A 9 -0.18 0.08 30.96
C HIS A 9 -1.16 -0.85 31.69
N ARG A 10 -1.93 -0.33 32.65
CA ARG A 10 -2.95 -1.12 33.35
C ARG A 10 -4.10 -1.55 32.45
N PHE A 11 -4.42 -0.76 31.43
CA PHE A 11 -5.45 -1.09 30.44
C PHE A 11 -4.95 -2.15 29.46
N GLU A 12 -3.71 -2.03 28.97
CA GLU A 12 -3.05 -2.99 28.09
C GLU A 12 -2.94 -4.37 28.74
N GLU A 13 -2.54 -4.44 30.01
CA GLU A 13 -2.46 -5.69 30.78
C GLU A 13 -3.81 -6.38 30.93
N ARG A 14 -4.91 -5.62 31.03
CA ARG A 14 -6.26 -6.16 31.27
C ARG A 14 -7.00 -6.50 29.97
N HIS A 15 -6.67 -5.82 28.87
CA HIS A 15 -7.37 -5.92 27.59
C HIS A 15 -6.39 -5.85 26.41
N GLU A 16 -5.46 -6.80 26.34
CA GLU A 16 -4.39 -6.85 25.33
C GLU A 16 -4.91 -6.70 23.89
N THR A 17 -5.93 -7.48 23.49
CA THR A 17 -6.50 -7.41 22.14
C THR A 17 -7.10 -6.03 21.82
N ILE A 18 -7.74 -5.40 22.80
CA ILE A 18 -8.37 -4.07 22.61
C ILE A 18 -7.28 -2.99 22.52
N ALA A 19 -6.22 -3.10 23.33
CA ALA A 19 -5.09 -2.20 23.26
C ALA A 19 -4.36 -2.30 21.91
N GLN A 20 -4.09 -3.52 21.43
CA GLN A 20 -3.54 -3.76 20.09
C GLN A 20 -4.43 -3.17 19.00
N PHE A 21 -5.74 -3.35 19.09
CA PHE A 21 -6.70 -2.77 18.14
C PHE A 21 -6.68 -1.23 18.16
N ILE A 22 -6.64 -0.60 19.33
CA ILE A 22 -6.60 0.87 19.46
C ILE A 22 -5.31 1.42 18.83
N VAL A 23 -4.16 0.80 19.12
CA VAL A 23 -2.88 1.22 18.52
C VAL A 23 -2.91 1.02 17.01
N PHE A 24 -3.38 -0.14 16.54
CA PHE A 24 -3.56 -0.39 15.10
C PHE A 24 -4.47 0.64 14.45
N PHE A 25 -5.60 0.97 15.08
CA PHE A 25 -6.56 1.95 14.59
C PHE A 25 -5.93 3.34 14.50
N ILE A 26 -5.24 3.81 15.55
CA ILE A 26 -4.58 5.13 15.55
C ILE A 26 -3.48 5.18 14.49
N LEU A 27 -2.65 4.14 14.38
CA LEU A 27 -1.58 4.09 13.38
C LEU A 27 -2.14 4.05 11.95
N SER A 28 -3.16 3.22 11.69
CA SER A 28 -3.78 3.10 10.37
C SER A 28 -4.45 4.41 9.92
N ASN A 29 -5.18 5.06 10.81
CA ASN A 29 -5.79 6.37 10.50
C ASN A 29 -4.72 7.46 10.39
N GLY A 30 -3.69 7.43 11.23
CA GLY A 30 -2.57 8.37 11.17
C GLY A 30 -1.80 8.29 9.85
N VAL A 31 -1.53 7.08 9.36
CA VAL A 31 -0.89 6.86 8.05
C VAL A 31 -1.78 7.32 6.90
N THR A 32 -3.10 7.12 7.01
CA THR A 32 -4.06 7.60 6.01
C THR A 32 -4.08 9.13 5.95
N LEU A 33 -4.17 9.80 7.10
CA LEU A 33 -4.11 11.26 7.20
C LEU A 33 -2.77 11.80 6.69
N LEU A 34 -1.67 11.13 7.03
CA LEU A 34 -0.35 11.50 6.54
C LEU A 34 -0.29 11.46 5.01
N GLN A 35 -0.81 10.39 4.39
CA GLN A 35 -0.84 10.29 2.92
C GLN A 35 -1.67 11.41 2.28
N LEU A 36 -2.82 11.75 2.87
CA LEU A 36 -3.67 12.86 2.40
C LEU A 36 -2.95 14.21 2.45
N ILE A 37 -2.05 14.41 3.42
CA ILE A 37 -1.26 15.66 3.58
C ILE A 37 -0.02 15.64 2.68
N LEU A 38 0.70 14.53 2.62
CA LEU A 38 1.96 14.41 1.88
C LEU A 38 1.78 14.63 0.38
N MET A 39 0.69 14.12 -0.22
CA MET A 39 0.45 14.31 -1.65
C MET A 39 0.39 15.80 -2.05
N PRO A 40 -0.47 16.65 -1.45
CA PRO A 40 -0.46 18.10 -1.71
C PRO A 40 0.88 18.76 -1.40
N VAL A 41 1.54 18.37 -0.30
CA VAL A 41 2.83 18.94 0.10
C VAL A 41 3.92 18.66 -0.93
N PHE A 42 4.09 17.40 -1.36
CA PHE A 42 5.07 17.07 -2.38
C PHE A 42 4.76 17.70 -3.71
N ARG A 43 3.49 17.78 -4.10
CA ARG A 43 3.08 18.52 -5.31
C ARG A 43 3.45 19.99 -5.22
N TRP A 44 3.23 20.62 -4.06
CA TRP A 44 3.62 22.01 -3.83
C TRP A 44 5.15 22.18 -3.91
N ILE A 45 5.92 21.30 -3.27
CA ILE A 45 7.39 21.29 -3.33
C ILE A 45 7.89 21.12 -4.77
N PHE A 46 7.37 20.14 -5.51
CA PHE A 46 7.78 19.87 -6.88
C PHE A 46 7.27 20.90 -7.88
N GLY A 47 6.22 21.66 -7.54
CA GLY A 47 5.75 22.81 -8.33
C GLY A 47 6.78 23.93 -8.45
N PHE A 48 7.77 23.99 -7.56
CA PHE A 48 8.91 24.91 -7.68
C PHE A 48 10.04 24.40 -8.59
N THR A 49 9.87 23.23 -9.20
CA THR A 49 10.89 22.57 -10.03
C THR A 49 10.40 22.35 -11.45
N SER A 50 11.30 22.07 -12.39
CA SER A 50 10.96 21.71 -13.77
C SER A 50 10.32 20.32 -13.91
N LEU A 51 10.14 19.58 -12.81
CA LEU A 51 9.57 18.22 -12.81
C LEU A 51 8.12 18.19 -13.30
N GLN A 52 7.34 19.26 -13.06
CA GLN A 52 5.96 19.35 -13.56
C GLN A 52 5.90 19.46 -15.10
N GLY A 53 6.92 20.08 -15.70
CA GLY A 53 7.08 20.19 -17.15
C GLY A 53 7.75 18.98 -17.80
N THR A 54 8.10 17.95 -17.02
CA THR A 54 8.80 16.76 -17.52
C THR A 54 7.80 15.61 -17.66
N THR A 55 7.63 15.10 -18.88
CA THR A 55 6.82 13.90 -19.12
C THR A 55 7.50 12.67 -18.53
N PHE A 56 6.76 11.85 -17.80
CA PHE A 56 7.20 10.55 -17.33
C PHE A 56 6.26 9.47 -17.86
N GLN A 57 6.75 8.73 -18.86
CA GLN A 57 6.04 7.62 -19.49
C GLN A 57 6.91 6.37 -19.35
N PHE A 58 6.43 5.38 -18.62
CA PHE A 58 7.20 4.17 -18.33
C PHE A 58 6.42 2.91 -18.67
N LEU A 59 7.14 1.96 -19.27
CA LEU A 59 6.69 0.63 -19.71
C LEU A 59 5.50 0.69 -20.69
N PRO A 60 5.73 0.72 -22.01
CA PRO A 60 4.65 0.62 -22.98
C PRO A 60 4.00 -0.76 -22.90
N VAL A 61 2.69 -0.78 -22.65
CA VAL A 61 1.89 -2.01 -22.45
C VAL A 61 0.94 -2.30 -23.61
N GLY A 62 0.86 -1.40 -24.59
CA GLY A 62 0.06 -1.61 -25.79
C GLY A 62 -0.02 -0.37 -26.67
N SER A 63 -0.98 -0.39 -27.60
CA SER A 63 -1.37 0.78 -28.39
C SER A 63 -2.89 0.86 -28.50
N SER A 64 -3.43 2.06 -28.29
CA SER A 64 -4.84 2.38 -28.47
C SER A 64 -4.92 3.53 -29.48
N GLY A 65 -5.74 3.39 -30.53
CA GLY A 65 -5.93 4.43 -31.54
C GLY A 65 -4.66 4.87 -32.28
N GLY A 66 -3.61 4.05 -32.31
CA GLY A 66 -2.32 4.38 -32.94
C GLY A 66 -1.33 5.13 -32.05
N SER A 67 -1.69 5.42 -30.80
CA SER A 67 -0.77 5.95 -29.79
C SER A 67 -0.34 4.85 -28.81
N PRO A 68 0.91 4.88 -28.31
CA PRO A 68 1.37 3.93 -27.30
C PRO A 68 0.67 4.19 -25.97
N VAL A 69 0.24 3.12 -25.31
CA VAL A 69 -0.32 3.15 -23.96
C VAL A 69 0.77 2.73 -22.97
N TYR A 70 1.02 3.55 -21.96
CA TYR A 70 2.04 3.31 -20.95
C TYR A 70 1.41 2.83 -19.65
N LEU A 71 2.15 1.99 -18.91
CA LEU A 71 1.77 1.55 -17.57
C LEU A 71 1.66 2.74 -16.61
N PHE A 72 2.66 3.62 -16.67
CA PHE A 72 2.68 4.90 -16.00
C PHE A 72 2.67 5.99 -17.06
N ASP A 73 1.56 6.72 -17.18
CA ASP A 73 1.38 7.77 -18.18
C ASP A 73 1.17 9.14 -17.51
N TYR A 74 2.28 9.81 -17.20
CA TYR A 74 2.29 11.12 -16.58
C TYR A 74 2.79 12.17 -17.57
N VAL A 75 1.89 12.69 -18.39
CA VAL A 75 2.19 13.77 -19.34
C VAL A 75 2.58 15.07 -18.62
N ALA A 76 3.49 15.84 -19.21
CA ALA A 76 3.88 17.15 -18.71
C ALA A 76 2.68 18.11 -18.62
N GLY A 77 2.69 18.98 -17.61
CA GLY A 77 1.66 20.00 -17.42
C GLY A 77 0.86 19.82 -16.13
N PRO A 78 -0.23 20.59 -15.96
CA PRO A 78 -1.10 20.46 -14.78
C PRO A 78 -1.84 19.11 -14.77
N ILE A 79 -2.33 18.73 -13.58
CA ILE A 79 -3.21 17.56 -13.46
C ILE A 79 -4.56 17.92 -14.07
N GLN A 80 -5.01 17.07 -14.99
CA GLN A 80 -6.31 17.17 -15.64
C GLN A 80 -7.40 16.59 -14.74
N ALA A 81 -8.66 16.90 -15.04
CA ALA A 81 -9.81 16.48 -14.23
C ALA A 81 -9.93 14.94 -14.10
N ASP A 82 -9.51 14.20 -15.13
CA ASP A 82 -9.48 12.73 -15.16
C ASP A 82 -8.34 12.10 -14.34
N GLY A 83 -7.55 12.93 -13.65
CA GLY A 83 -6.39 12.55 -12.86
C GLY A 83 -5.14 12.25 -13.68
N SER A 84 -5.15 12.52 -14.99
CA SER A 84 -3.97 12.39 -15.85
C SER A 84 -3.08 13.65 -15.82
N GLY A 85 -1.83 13.51 -16.25
CA GLY A 85 -0.87 14.62 -16.28
C GLY A 85 -0.14 14.87 -14.95
N GLY A 86 0.35 16.08 -14.73
CA GLY A 86 1.18 16.41 -13.57
C GLY A 86 2.67 16.05 -13.71
N GLY A 87 3.06 15.43 -14.82
CA GLY A 87 4.43 15.08 -15.15
C GLY A 87 5.13 14.21 -14.10
N LEU A 88 6.45 14.22 -14.15
CA LEU A 88 7.33 13.53 -13.21
C LEU A 88 7.09 14.00 -11.75
N ALA A 89 6.68 15.25 -11.56
CA ALA A 89 6.32 15.78 -10.24
C ALA A 89 5.17 15.00 -9.59
N TYR A 90 4.12 14.69 -10.36
CA TYR A 90 2.98 13.95 -9.81
C TYR A 90 3.32 12.48 -9.54
N PHE A 91 4.05 11.84 -10.46
CA PHE A 91 4.57 10.48 -10.23
C PHE A 91 5.40 10.39 -8.95
N LEU A 92 6.39 11.26 -8.78
CA LEU A 92 7.23 11.27 -7.59
C LEU A 92 6.45 11.59 -6.31
N ALA A 93 5.47 12.51 -6.38
CA ALA A 93 4.63 12.82 -5.22
C ALA A 93 3.82 11.59 -4.77
N VAL A 94 3.26 10.82 -5.71
CA VAL A 94 2.53 9.58 -5.42
C VAL A 94 3.48 8.53 -4.84
N GLU A 95 4.58 8.21 -5.53
CA GLU A 95 5.49 7.13 -5.12
C GLU A 95 6.21 7.42 -3.81
N ILE A 96 6.64 8.66 -3.55
CA ILE A 96 7.30 9.01 -2.28
C ILE A 96 6.29 8.96 -1.13
N THR A 97 5.05 9.44 -1.35
CA THR A 97 3.98 9.35 -0.34
C THR A 97 3.67 7.91 0.01
N LEU A 98 3.50 7.06 -1.00
CA LEU A 98 3.24 5.64 -0.82
C LEU A 98 4.42 4.94 -0.13
N LEU A 99 5.65 5.22 -0.54
CA LEU A 99 6.85 4.66 0.09
C LEU A 99 6.93 5.00 1.58
N ILE A 100 6.68 6.26 1.96
CA ILE A 100 6.66 6.67 3.37
C ILE A 100 5.56 5.92 4.13
N ALA A 101 4.36 5.83 3.56
CA ALA A 101 3.24 5.09 4.17
C ALA A 101 3.59 3.61 4.38
N GLN A 102 4.25 2.98 3.39
CA GLN A 102 4.69 1.60 3.48
C GLN A 102 5.74 1.38 4.57
N VAL A 103 6.70 2.29 4.69
CA VAL A 103 7.72 2.22 5.76
C VAL A 103 7.06 2.30 7.13
N ILE A 104 6.13 3.23 7.33
CA ILE A 104 5.42 3.36 8.61
C ILE A 104 4.56 2.12 8.88
N ASN A 105 3.81 1.63 7.88
CA ASN A 105 3.01 0.42 8.01
C ASN A 105 3.85 -0.81 8.36
N PHE A 106 5.04 -0.95 7.77
CA PHE A 106 5.99 -2.02 8.11
C PHE A 106 6.39 -1.98 9.59
N PHE A 107 6.79 -0.81 10.10
CA PHE A 107 7.17 -0.67 11.51
C PHE A 107 5.98 -0.82 12.46
N ALA A 108 4.81 -0.30 12.09
CA ALA A 108 3.57 -0.43 12.85
C ALA A 108 3.13 -1.89 12.96
N GLN A 109 3.12 -2.63 11.85
CA GLN A 109 2.80 -4.06 11.84
C GLN A 109 3.82 -4.85 12.66
N ARG A 110 5.10 -4.50 12.57
CA ARG A 110 6.15 -5.19 13.35
C ARG A 110 6.06 -4.92 14.85
N SER A 111 5.81 -3.67 15.28
CA SER A 111 5.79 -3.32 16.72
C SER A 111 4.60 -3.91 17.47
N ILE A 112 3.45 -4.08 16.78
CA ILE A 112 2.24 -4.67 17.36
C ILE A 112 2.23 -6.20 17.23
N THR A 113 2.76 -6.76 16.14
CA THR A 113 2.56 -8.18 15.78
C THR A 113 3.78 -9.08 16.04
N PHE A 114 5.01 -8.54 16.15
CA PHE A 114 6.22 -9.37 16.31
C PHE A 114 7.04 -8.93 17.52
N LYS A 115 6.62 -9.34 18.72
CA LYS A 115 7.53 -9.45 19.88
C LYS A 115 8.44 -10.68 19.73
N SER A 116 9.34 -10.70 18.73
CA SER A 116 10.71 -11.29 18.75
C SER A 116 11.23 -11.81 17.37
N ASN A 117 12.57 -11.72 17.24
CA ASN A 117 13.53 -12.58 16.53
C ASN A 117 13.45 -13.01 15.05
N SER A 118 12.63 -12.40 14.19
CA SER A 118 12.82 -12.57 12.73
C SER A 118 13.80 -11.54 12.13
N SER A 119 14.67 -11.97 11.20
CA SER A 119 15.67 -11.09 10.56
C SER A 119 15.00 -9.91 9.84
N ILE A 120 15.19 -8.70 10.37
CA ILE A 120 14.59 -7.45 9.88
C ILE A 120 14.73 -7.30 8.36
N TRP A 121 15.91 -7.63 7.85
CA TRP A 121 16.26 -7.51 6.44
C TRP A 121 15.44 -8.40 5.51
N LYS A 122 15.18 -9.66 5.87
CA LYS A 122 14.37 -10.56 5.01
C LYS A 122 12.91 -10.09 4.95
N ALA A 123 12.35 -9.69 6.09
CA ALA A 123 10.98 -9.17 6.15
C ALA A 123 10.85 -7.87 5.36
N ALA A 124 11.79 -6.93 5.52
CA ALA A 124 11.82 -5.68 4.77
C ALA A 124 11.97 -5.92 3.26
N PHE A 125 12.82 -6.85 2.84
CA PHE A 125 12.99 -7.22 1.43
C PHE A 125 11.70 -7.75 0.82
N TRP A 126 11.06 -8.72 1.46
CA TRP A 126 9.80 -9.29 0.98
C TRP A 126 8.65 -8.28 0.98
N TYR A 127 8.61 -7.40 1.99
CA TYR A 127 7.63 -6.31 2.06
C TYR A 127 7.82 -5.30 0.93
N ALA A 128 9.07 -4.90 0.67
CA ALA A 128 9.42 -3.99 -0.43
C ALA A 128 9.13 -4.62 -1.80
N LEU A 129 9.45 -5.90 -1.99
CA LEU A 129 9.14 -6.64 -3.21
C LEU A 129 7.62 -6.74 -3.42
N ALA A 130 6.87 -7.05 -2.37
CA ALA A 130 5.40 -7.07 -2.42
C ALA A 130 4.85 -5.71 -2.83
N TYR A 131 5.34 -4.63 -2.23
CA TYR A 131 4.95 -3.26 -2.58
C TYR A 131 5.17 -2.97 -4.07
N VAL A 132 6.37 -3.23 -4.61
CA VAL A 132 6.68 -2.96 -6.01
C VAL A 132 5.77 -3.77 -6.95
N VAL A 133 5.59 -5.06 -6.69
CA VAL A 133 4.71 -5.92 -7.51
C VAL A 133 3.27 -5.43 -7.45
N ILE A 134 2.78 -5.08 -6.26
CA ILE A 134 1.42 -4.56 -6.05
C ILE A 134 1.22 -3.27 -6.84
N THR A 135 2.14 -2.31 -6.76
CA THR A 135 2.07 -1.04 -7.50
C THR A 135 2.02 -1.27 -9.00
N ILE A 136 2.87 -2.15 -9.54
CA ILE A 136 2.89 -2.47 -10.98
C ILE A 136 1.58 -3.12 -11.42
N VAL A 137 1.08 -4.12 -10.68
CA VAL A 137 -0.16 -4.82 -11.05
C VAL A 137 -1.37 -3.89 -10.94
N ALA A 138 -1.43 -3.04 -9.91
CA ALA A 138 -2.50 -2.06 -9.76
C ALA A 138 -2.52 -1.06 -10.93
N ALA A 139 -1.35 -0.53 -11.32
CA ALA A 139 -1.20 0.34 -12.47
C ALA A 139 -1.65 -0.37 -13.77
N ALA A 140 -1.22 -1.62 -13.96
CA ALA A 140 -1.56 -2.40 -15.17
C ALA A 140 -3.07 -2.63 -15.29
N LEU A 141 -3.73 -2.95 -14.18
CA LEU A 141 -5.17 -3.14 -14.16
C LEU A 141 -5.90 -1.83 -14.41
N GLN A 142 -5.46 -0.72 -13.80
CA GLN A 142 -6.05 0.61 -14.06
C GLN A 142 -6.03 0.96 -15.55
N VAL A 143 -4.93 0.68 -16.26
CA VAL A 143 -4.85 0.89 -17.72
C VAL A 143 -5.92 0.09 -18.47
N LEU A 144 -6.24 -1.13 -18.03
CA LEU A 144 -7.20 -2.00 -18.72
C LEU A 144 -8.65 -1.58 -18.52
N TYR A 145 -9.05 -1.20 -17.30
CA TYR A 145 -10.46 -0.97 -16.99
C TYR A 145 -10.87 0.51 -16.93
N LYS A 146 -9.95 1.45 -16.66
CA LYS A 146 -10.32 2.85 -16.40
C LYS A 146 -10.95 3.49 -17.64
N GLU A 147 -10.26 3.49 -18.78
CA GLU A 147 -10.77 4.13 -20.00
C GLU A 147 -12.11 3.55 -20.51
N PRO A 148 -12.31 2.22 -20.60
CA PRO A 148 -13.61 1.66 -21.01
C PRO A 148 -14.76 2.04 -20.09
N ILE A 149 -14.52 2.11 -18.78
CA ILE A 149 -15.56 2.47 -17.81
C ILE A 149 -15.91 3.95 -17.91
N TYR A 150 -14.90 4.84 -17.95
CA TYR A 150 -15.15 6.28 -18.07
C TYR A 150 -15.83 6.62 -19.40
N SER A 151 -15.44 5.99 -20.51
CA SER A 151 -16.08 6.21 -21.81
C SER A 151 -17.54 5.76 -21.81
N TRP A 152 -17.83 4.56 -21.28
CA TRP A 152 -19.20 4.05 -21.17
C TRP A 152 -20.08 4.91 -20.24
N CYS A 153 -19.58 5.25 -19.05
CA CYS A 153 -20.33 6.07 -18.09
C CYS A 153 -20.62 7.47 -18.64
N LYS A 154 -19.62 8.16 -19.22
CA LYS A 154 -19.81 9.49 -19.82
C LYS A 154 -20.74 9.45 -21.04
N GLY A 155 -20.66 8.39 -21.85
CA GLY A 155 -21.55 8.20 -23.00
C GLY A 155 -23.01 7.95 -22.61
N THR A 156 -23.25 7.29 -21.48
CA THR A 156 -24.60 6.90 -21.03
C THR A 156 -25.27 7.97 -20.15
N LEU A 157 -24.51 8.58 -19.24
CA LEU A 157 -25.04 9.45 -18.17
C LEU A 157 -24.71 10.94 -18.37
N GLY A 158 -24.02 11.28 -19.46
CA GLY A 158 -23.49 12.62 -19.70
C GLY A 158 -22.15 12.86 -18.99
N ALA A 159 -21.43 13.91 -19.39
CA ALA A 159 -20.03 14.11 -19.00
C ALA A 159 -19.82 14.20 -17.47
N SER A 160 -20.59 15.07 -16.78
CA SER A 160 -20.39 15.32 -15.35
C SER A 160 -20.90 14.17 -14.47
N THR A 161 -22.14 13.70 -14.68
CA THR A 161 -22.70 12.60 -13.89
C THR A 161 -21.99 11.28 -14.19
N GLY A 162 -21.61 11.05 -15.46
CA GLY A 162 -20.86 9.87 -15.87
C GLY A 162 -19.46 9.81 -15.26
N GLU A 163 -18.77 10.94 -15.10
CA GLU A 163 -17.48 11.01 -14.43
C GLU A 163 -17.57 10.58 -12.96
N THR A 164 -18.51 11.15 -12.19
CA THR A 164 -18.70 10.76 -10.79
C THR A 164 -19.08 9.29 -10.63
N VAL A 165 -19.93 8.76 -11.51
CA VAL A 165 -20.30 7.34 -11.48
C VAL A 165 -19.10 6.46 -11.84
N ALA A 166 -18.29 6.87 -12.82
CA ALA A 166 -17.06 6.16 -13.15
C ALA A 166 -16.05 6.14 -11.99
N ASP A 167 -15.91 7.25 -11.26
CA ASP A 167 -15.07 7.32 -10.06
C ASP A 167 -15.52 6.30 -9.00
N VAL A 168 -16.82 6.23 -8.72
CA VAL A 168 -17.37 5.28 -7.74
C VAL A 168 -17.16 3.84 -8.19
N VAL A 169 -17.47 3.53 -9.46
CA VAL A 169 -17.32 2.18 -10.01
C VAL A 169 -15.85 1.74 -10.00
N THR A 170 -14.94 2.63 -10.41
CA THR A 170 -13.50 2.34 -10.44
C THR A 170 -12.93 2.20 -9.04
N MET A 171 -13.41 2.96 -8.06
CA MET A 171 -13.06 2.78 -6.65
C MET A 171 -13.48 1.39 -6.13
N ILE A 172 -14.69 0.92 -6.45
CA ILE A 172 -15.18 -0.41 -6.05
C ILE A 172 -14.34 -1.51 -6.71
N ILE A 173 -14.06 -1.37 -8.01
CA ILE A 173 -13.22 -2.32 -8.76
C ILE A 173 -11.80 -2.34 -8.19
N ASN A 174 -11.22 -1.18 -7.89
CA ASN A 174 -9.90 -1.08 -7.27
C ASN A 174 -9.87 -1.78 -5.90
N ALA A 175 -10.92 -1.65 -5.09
CA ALA A 175 -11.03 -2.35 -3.81
C ALA A 175 -11.15 -3.87 -3.99
N ALA A 176 -11.97 -4.34 -4.94
CA ALA A 176 -12.12 -5.76 -5.24
C ALA A 176 -10.82 -6.38 -5.77
N ILE A 177 -10.15 -5.70 -6.71
CA ILE A 177 -8.85 -6.10 -7.25
C ILE A 177 -7.80 -6.16 -6.14
N SER A 178 -7.75 -5.14 -5.29
CA SER A 178 -6.84 -5.11 -4.14
C SER A 178 -7.05 -6.35 -3.27
N PHE A 179 -8.29 -6.73 -3.00
CA PHE A 179 -8.57 -7.96 -2.27
C PHE A 179 -8.07 -9.21 -3.03
N TRP A 180 -8.44 -9.40 -4.30
CA TRP A 180 -8.18 -10.63 -5.05
C TRP A 180 -6.74 -10.79 -5.55
N VAL A 181 -6.03 -9.70 -5.81
CA VAL A 181 -4.62 -9.71 -6.24
C VAL A 181 -3.70 -9.68 -5.05
N PHE A 182 -3.98 -8.84 -4.04
CA PHE A 182 -3.07 -8.72 -2.90
C PHE A 182 -3.19 -9.93 -2.00
N PHE A 183 -4.35 -10.59 -1.89
CA PHE A 183 -4.50 -11.79 -1.07
C PHE A 183 -3.60 -12.97 -1.50
N PRO A 184 -3.54 -13.41 -2.77
CA PRO A 184 -2.59 -14.45 -3.21
C PRO A 184 -1.13 -14.03 -3.06
N ILE A 185 -0.79 -12.77 -3.37
CA ILE A 185 0.57 -12.25 -3.22
C ILE A 185 0.98 -12.32 -1.74
N PHE A 186 0.14 -11.80 -0.84
CA PHE A 186 0.36 -11.90 0.59
C PHE A 186 0.39 -13.34 1.08
N LYS A 187 -0.43 -14.25 0.54
CA LYS A 187 -0.40 -15.67 0.90
C LYS A 187 0.90 -16.37 0.46
N VAL A 188 1.46 -16.00 -0.69
CA VAL A 188 2.71 -16.57 -1.22
C VAL A 188 3.92 -15.98 -0.52
N ILE A 189 3.93 -14.66 -0.28
CA ILE A 189 5.04 -13.92 0.35
C ILE A 189 5.04 -14.11 1.88
N PHE A 190 3.88 -14.05 2.52
CA PHE A 190 3.70 -14.29 3.96
C PHE A 190 3.24 -15.73 4.25
N LYS A 191 3.67 -16.70 3.45
CA LYS A 191 3.57 -18.11 3.83
C LYS A 191 4.32 -18.24 5.17
N ARG A 192 3.57 -18.37 6.27
CA ARG A 192 4.08 -18.37 7.64
C ARG A 192 5.25 -19.36 7.73
N VAL A 193 6.42 -18.91 8.17
CA VAL A 193 7.21 -19.77 9.06
C VAL A 193 6.34 -19.84 10.32
N PRO A 194 5.79 -21.01 10.67
CA PRO A 194 4.99 -21.15 11.88
C PRO A 194 5.84 -20.73 13.07
N GLU A 195 5.25 -19.97 13.99
CA GLU A 195 5.79 -19.72 15.34
C GLU A 195 5.97 -21.02 16.17
N ASP A 196 5.62 -22.18 15.61
CA ASP A 196 5.78 -23.48 16.26
C ASP A 196 7.09 -24.21 15.91
N ALA A 197 7.91 -23.70 14.98
CA ALA A 197 9.16 -24.38 14.61
C ALA A 197 10.27 -24.27 15.67
N ASP A 198 10.27 -23.21 16.48
CA ASP A 198 11.23 -23.05 17.58
C ASP A 198 10.70 -23.67 18.88
N ALA A 199 9.38 -23.74 19.06
CA ALA A 199 8.75 -24.43 20.20
C ALA A 199 8.90 -25.96 20.11
N GLN A 200 8.95 -26.54 18.90
CA GLN A 200 9.19 -27.98 18.72
C GLN A 200 10.68 -28.36 18.72
N SER A 201 11.59 -27.46 18.29
CA SER A 201 13.03 -27.75 18.36
C SER A 201 13.57 -27.67 19.80
N GLU A 202 13.04 -26.80 20.65
CA GLU A 202 13.44 -26.74 22.07
C GLU A 202 12.73 -27.79 22.93
N ALA A 203 11.48 -28.16 22.62
CA ALA A 203 10.77 -29.25 23.30
C ALA A 203 11.37 -30.64 23.01
N ASP A 204 11.73 -30.93 21.75
CA ASP A 204 12.40 -32.21 21.41
C ASP A 204 13.85 -32.29 21.92
N THR A 205 14.51 -31.15 22.14
CA THR A 205 15.86 -31.11 22.72
C THR A 205 15.84 -31.23 24.25
N GLN A 206 14.77 -30.76 24.91
CA GLN A 206 14.66 -30.78 26.38
C GLN A 206 13.85 -31.97 26.95
N ALA A 207 13.06 -32.70 26.14
CA ALA A 207 12.23 -33.82 26.61
C ALA A 207 12.87 -35.22 26.53
N GLY A 208 14.18 -35.35 26.29
CA GLY A 208 14.87 -36.64 26.14
C GLY A 208 16.08 -36.86 27.07
N VAL A 209 15.83 -37.01 28.38
CA VAL A 209 16.80 -37.48 29.41
C VAL A 209 17.02 -39.01 29.28
N PRO A 210 18.19 -39.56 29.67
CA PRO A 210 18.77 -40.80 29.14
C PRO A 210 18.31 -42.07 29.88
N SER A 211 18.36 -43.23 29.21
CA SER A 211 18.55 -44.53 29.90
C SER A 211 19.05 -45.66 28.99
N VAL A 212 20.24 -46.14 29.33
CA VAL A 212 20.63 -47.56 29.56
C VAL A 212 20.15 -48.60 28.54
N HIS A 213 21.08 -49.06 27.69
CA HIS A 213 21.58 -50.43 27.69
C HIS A 213 22.97 -50.51 27.04
#